data_AF-A0A950LPP2-F1
#
_entry.id   AF-A0A950LPP2-F1
#
_cell.length_a   1.000
_cell.length_b   1.000
_cell.length_c   1.000
_cell.angle_alpha   90.00
_cell.angle_beta   90.00
_cell.angle_gamma   90.00
#
_symmetry.space_group_name_H-M   'P 1'
#
loop_
_entity.id
_entity.type
_entity.pdbx_description
1 polymer ?
#
loop_
_entity_poly.entity_id
_entity_poly.type
_entity_poly.pdbx_seq_one_letter_code
_entity_poly.pdbx_strand_id
1 'polypeptide(L)'
;MTRIQAPDSGLGEHIDWALLRPEMAAGMGKLSAAVYGNSQLSVREREAARWTIALINDCAVCRDTRAKDGYGAGATEPFYAEVSDWRSATGLSDRERLAAEFAERFAIDHLAMDDDLWTRLHEAY
;
A
#
# COMPACT_ATOMS: atom_id res chain seq x y z
N MET A 1 11.10 15.63 -5.71
CA MET A 1 11.97 15.78 -6.90
C MET A 1 13.16 14.87 -6.79
N THR A 2 13.13 13.83 -7.61
CA THR A 2 14.26 12.96 -7.90
C THR A 2 15.50 13.78 -8.33
N ARG A 3 16.68 13.45 -7.79
CA ARG A 3 17.96 14.13 -8.11
C ARG A 3 18.60 13.62 -9.41
N ILE A 4 17.80 13.02 -10.29
CA ILE A 4 18.24 12.37 -11.52
C ILE A 4 17.45 12.96 -12.69
N GLN A 5 18.08 13.08 -13.85
CA GLN A 5 17.39 13.51 -15.06
C GLN A 5 16.64 12.31 -15.64
N ALA A 6 15.32 12.41 -15.71
CA ALA A 6 14.44 11.46 -16.35
C ALA A 6 13.68 12.17 -17.50
N PRO A 7 13.14 11.43 -18.48
CA PRO A 7 12.17 11.99 -19.42
C PRO A 7 11.04 12.69 -18.67
N ASP A 8 10.46 13.75 -19.24
CA ASP A 8 9.22 14.34 -18.73
C ASP A 8 8.09 13.88 -19.64
N SER A 9 7.53 12.70 -19.34
CA SER A 9 6.48 12.12 -20.16
C SER A 9 5.08 12.61 -19.74
N GLY A 10 4.97 13.43 -18.69
CA GLY A 10 3.70 13.84 -18.09
C GLY A 10 2.92 12.72 -17.38
N LEU A 11 3.52 11.53 -17.22
CA LEU A 11 2.90 10.37 -16.54
C LEU A 11 3.29 10.27 -15.05
N GLY A 12 4.17 11.16 -14.59
CA GLY A 12 4.62 11.29 -13.21
C GLY A 12 6.03 10.71 -12.98
N GLU A 13 6.76 11.29 -12.03
CA GLU A 13 8.20 10.99 -11.78
C GLU A 13 8.49 9.48 -11.62
N HIS A 14 7.54 8.70 -11.08
CA HIS A 14 7.68 7.26 -10.89
C HIS A 14 7.70 6.46 -12.21
N ILE A 15 6.96 6.90 -13.24
CA ILE A 15 6.98 6.32 -14.58
C ILE A 15 8.21 6.80 -15.34
N ASP A 16 8.48 8.11 -15.27
CA ASP A 16 9.60 8.75 -15.94
C ASP A 16 10.95 8.10 -15.55
N TRP A 17 11.14 7.83 -14.26
CA TRP A 17 12.30 7.08 -13.79
C TRP A 17 12.38 5.68 -14.39
N ALA A 18 11.26 4.95 -14.44
CA ALA A 18 11.23 3.58 -14.95
C ALA A 18 11.57 3.53 -16.46
N LEU A 19 11.23 4.59 -17.23
CA LEU A 19 11.56 4.69 -18.65
C LEU A 19 13.08 4.76 -18.93
N LEU A 20 13.90 5.12 -17.93
CA LEU A 20 15.36 5.02 -18.05
C LEU A 20 15.84 3.57 -18.18
N ARG A 21 15.02 2.58 -17.80
CA ARG A 21 15.29 1.13 -17.91
C ARG A 21 14.04 0.36 -18.36
N PRO A 22 13.72 0.35 -19.66
CA PRO A 22 12.46 -0.19 -20.17
C PRO A 22 12.17 -1.65 -19.83
N GLU A 23 13.19 -2.52 -19.82
CA GLU A 23 13.01 -3.94 -19.45
C GLU A 23 12.59 -4.11 -17.98
N MET A 24 13.18 -3.30 -17.09
CA MET A 24 12.80 -3.26 -15.68
C MET A 24 11.38 -2.72 -15.52
N ALA A 25 11.04 -1.64 -16.22
CA ALA A 25 9.69 -1.08 -16.22
C ALA A 25 8.63 -2.10 -16.67
N ALA A 26 8.92 -2.88 -17.71
CA ALA A 26 8.03 -3.94 -18.18
C ALA A 26 7.84 -5.04 -17.12
N GLY A 27 8.90 -5.41 -16.40
CA GLY A 27 8.82 -6.36 -15.28
C GLY A 27 7.95 -5.84 -14.13
N MET A 28 8.18 -4.59 -13.71
CA MET A 28 7.36 -3.92 -12.68
C MET A 28 5.89 -3.84 -13.09
N GLY A 29 5.61 -3.52 -14.35
CA GLY A 29 4.25 -3.48 -14.90
C GLY A 29 3.55 -4.84 -14.83
N LYS A 30 4.26 -5.93 -15.18
CA LYS A 30 3.72 -7.30 -15.06
C LYS A 30 3.42 -7.70 -13.62
N LEU A 31 4.32 -7.37 -12.68
CA LEU A 31 4.09 -7.62 -11.25
C LEU A 31 2.87 -6.84 -10.75
N SER A 32 2.78 -5.55 -11.08
CA SER A 32 1.66 -4.68 -10.71
C SER A 32 0.33 -5.23 -11.25
N ALA A 33 0.29 -5.63 -12.52
CA ALA A 33 -0.89 -6.23 -13.13
C ALA A 33 -1.31 -7.53 -12.43
N ALA A 34 -0.35 -8.40 -12.08
CA ALA A 34 -0.63 -9.64 -11.38
C ALA A 34 -1.20 -9.39 -9.97
N VAL A 35 -0.58 -8.49 -9.21
CA VAL A 35 -0.99 -8.17 -7.82
C VAL A 35 -2.34 -7.46 -7.78
N TYR A 36 -2.52 -6.39 -8.56
CA TYR A 36 -3.75 -5.58 -8.48
C TYR A 36 -4.91 -6.16 -9.29
N GLY A 37 -4.63 -6.88 -10.38
CA GLY A 37 -5.67 -7.48 -11.23
C GLY A 37 -6.27 -8.77 -10.68
N ASN A 38 -5.58 -9.45 -9.76
CA ASN A 38 -6.03 -10.72 -9.18
C ASN A 38 -6.21 -10.66 -7.65
N SER A 39 -6.23 -9.46 -7.08
CA SER A 39 -6.44 -9.29 -5.63
C SER A 39 -7.85 -9.71 -5.24
N GLN A 40 -7.96 -10.53 -4.21
CA GLN A 40 -9.22 -10.85 -3.53
C GLN A 40 -9.56 -9.84 -2.41
N LEU A 41 -8.57 -9.01 -2.03
CA LEU A 41 -8.75 -7.95 -1.05
C LEU A 41 -9.47 -6.74 -1.66
N SER A 42 -10.29 -6.09 -0.84
CA SER A 42 -10.92 -4.82 -1.20
C SER A 42 -9.88 -3.70 -1.40
N VAL A 43 -10.26 -2.61 -2.06
CA VAL A 43 -9.35 -1.46 -2.24
C VAL A 43 -8.91 -0.89 -0.89
N ARG A 44 -9.83 -0.75 0.07
CA ARG A 44 -9.51 -0.21 1.40
C ARG A 44 -8.62 -1.15 2.21
N GLU A 45 -8.84 -2.46 2.17
CA GLU A 45 -7.94 -3.44 2.81
C GLU A 45 -6.51 -3.33 2.25
N ARG A 46 -6.36 -3.25 0.93
CA ARG A 46 -5.05 -3.07 0.29
C ARG A 46 -4.41 -1.73 0.65
N GLU A 47 -5.18 -0.66 0.63
CA GLU A 47 -4.68 0.68 0.96
C GLU A 47 -4.32 0.81 2.44
N ALA A 48 -4.99 0.10 3.35
CA ALA A 48 -4.60 0.06 4.77
C ALA A 48 -3.19 -0.52 4.95
N ALA A 49 -2.92 -1.67 4.33
CA ALA A 49 -1.58 -2.27 4.34
C ALA A 49 -0.54 -1.37 3.62
N ARG A 50 -0.85 -0.92 2.40
CA ARG A 50 0.07 -0.11 1.58
C ARG A 50 0.41 1.23 2.25
N TRP A 51 -0.57 1.91 2.84
CA TRP A 51 -0.35 3.18 3.54
C TRP A 51 0.54 3.00 4.76
N THR A 52 0.30 1.94 5.54
CA THR A 52 1.13 1.59 6.70
C THR A 52 2.60 1.38 6.28
N ILE A 53 2.86 0.61 5.22
CA ILE A 53 4.21 0.44 4.66
C ILE A 53 4.80 1.79 4.18
N ALA A 54 3.99 2.62 3.52
CA ALA A 54 4.44 3.92 3.01
C ALA A 54 4.88 4.87 4.14
N LEU A 55 4.16 4.86 5.27
CA LEU A 55 4.51 5.63 6.47
C LEU A 55 5.80 5.11 7.11
N ILE A 56 5.90 3.80 7.33
CA ILE A 56 7.07 3.16 7.96
C ILE A 56 8.35 3.41 7.15
N ASN A 57 8.28 3.29 5.83
CA ASN A 57 9.43 3.50 4.94
C ASN A 57 9.71 4.99 4.64
N ASP A 58 8.92 5.92 5.20
CA ASP A 58 8.95 7.36 4.89
C ASP A 58 8.95 7.64 3.37
N CYS A 59 8.28 6.78 2.60
CA CYS A 59 8.33 6.81 1.14
C CYS A 59 7.42 7.94 0.61
N ALA A 60 8.00 9.12 0.31
CA ALA A 60 7.25 10.28 -0.20
C ALA A 60 6.38 9.95 -1.42
N VAL A 61 6.94 9.28 -2.44
CA VAL A 61 6.19 8.87 -3.64
C VAL A 61 5.03 7.95 -3.30
N CYS A 62 5.24 7.01 -2.38
CA CYS A 62 4.20 6.08 -1.93
C CYS A 62 3.11 6.83 -1.15
N ARG A 63 3.47 7.84 -0.35
CA ARG A 63 2.51 8.67 0.39
C ARG A 63 1.68 9.58 -0.53
N ASP A 64 2.22 9.98 -1.66
CA ASP A 64 1.50 10.80 -2.63
C ASP A 64 0.63 9.95 -3.59
N THR A 65 0.86 8.65 -3.63
CA THR A 65 0.09 7.73 -4.48
C THR A 65 -1.26 7.40 -3.85
N ARG A 66 -2.31 7.34 -4.67
CA ARG A 66 -3.65 6.84 -4.32
C ARG A 66 -4.02 5.66 -5.21
N ALA A 67 -4.72 4.67 -4.65
CA ALA A 67 -5.26 3.58 -5.46
C ALA A 67 -6.15 4.11 -6.58
N LYS A 68 -6.03 3.50 -7.76
CA LYS A 68 -7.00 3.68 -8.84
C LYS A 68 -8.39 3.33 -8.30
N ASP A 69 -9.36 4.19 -8.58
CA ASP A 69 -10.75 4.10 -8.10
C ASP A 69 -10.90 4.13 -6.56
N GLY A 70 -9.83 4.49 -5.83
CA GLY A 70 -9.81 4.52 -4.36
C GLY A 70 -10.87 5.45 -3.77
N TYR A 71 -11.10 6.61 -4.38
CA TYR A 71 -12.17 7.53 -3.97
C TYR A 71 -13.55 6.86 -4.03
N GLY A 72 -13.85 6.16 -5.12
CA GLY A 72 -15.12 5.44 -5.29
C GLY A 72 -15.28 4.26 -4.32
N ALA A 73 -14.16 3.68 -3.88
CA ALA A 73 -14.14 2.63 -2.86
C ALA A 73 -14.09 3.16 -1.41
N GLY A 74 -14.16 4.48 -1.20
CA GLY A 74 -14.12 5.09 0.13
C GLY A 74 -12.72 5.17 0.75
N ALA A 75 -11.64 4.97 -0.01
CA ALA A 75 -10.26 5.23 0.41
C ALA A 75 -9.91 6.71 0.20
N THR A 76 -10.52 7.57 1.02
CA THR A 76 -10.36 9.03 1.03
C THR A 76 -9.37 9.50 2.10
N GLU A 77 -9.01 10.78 2.14
CA GLU A 77 -8.08 11.31 3.15
C GLU A 77 -8.47 10.99 4.61
N PRO A 78 -9.75 11.07 5.04
CA PRO A 78 -10.15 10.59 6.36
C PRO A 78 -9.81 9.12 6.63
N PHE A 79 -9.93 8.25 5.63
CA PHE A 79 -9.52 6.86 5.77
C PHE A 79 -8.00 6.73 5.99
N TYR A 80 -7.18 7.44 5.21
CA TYR A 80 -5.72 7.41 5.42
C TYR A 80 -5.30 8.00 6.78
N ALA A 81 -6.04 9.00 7.30
CA ALA A 81 -5.84 9.51 8.64
C ALA A 81 -6.10 8.43 9.70
N GLU A 82 -7.20 7.68 9.58
CA GLU A 82 -7.50 6.54 10.48
C GLU A 82 -6.44 5.44 10.39
N VAL A 83 -5.96 5.08 9.18
CA VAL A 83 -4.90 4.07 9.03
C VAL A 83 -3.58 4.52 9.68
N SER A 84 -3.29 5.82 9.68
CA SER A 84 -2.09 6.35 10.34
C SER A 84 -2.08 6.13 11.86
N ASP A 85 -3.27 5.97 12.46
CA ASP A 85 -3.46 5.64 13.87
C ASP A 85 -4.32 4.38 14.05
N TRP A 86 -4.07 3.36 13.22
CA TRP A 86 -4.91 2.15 13.11
C TRP A 86 -5.21 1.45 14.44
N ARG A 87 -4.35 1.58 15.45
CA ARG A 87 -4.52 0.99 16.78
C ARG A 87 -5.69 1.61 17.54
N SER A 88 -5.84 2.93 17.43
CA SER A 88 -6.84 3.71 18.16
C SER A 88 -8.04 4.10 17.28
N ALA A 89 -7.87 3.98 15.96
CA ALA A 89 -8.88 4.24 14.94
C ALA A 89 -10.25 3.63 15.28
N THR A 90 -11.31 4.36 14.92
CA THR A 90 -12.70 3.90 15.10
C THR A 90 -13.44 3.78 13.77
N GLY A 91 -12.88 4.34 12.69
CA GLY A 91 -13.44 4.31 11.34
C GLY A 91 -12.95 3.16 10.46
N LEU A 92 -12.08 2.28 10.97
CA LEU A 92 -11.57 1.10 10.26
C LEU A 92 -12.41 -0.13 10.59
N SER A 93 -12.68 -0.95 9.57
CA SER A 93 -13.17 -2.31 9.81
C SER A 93 -12.10 -3.20 10.44
N ASP A 94 -12.51 -4.35 11.00
CA ASP A 94 -11.57 -5.31 11.58
C ASP A 94 -10.55 -5.82 10.55
N ARG A 95 -10.99 -6.09 9.32
CA ARG A 95 -10.10 -6.48 8.20
C ARG A 95 -9.14 -5.36 7.83
N GLU A 96 -9.59 -4.10 7.76
CA GLU A 96 -8.70 -2.96 7.49
C GLU A 96 -7.66 -2.77 8.59
N ARG A 97 -8.05 -2.92 9.86
CA ARG A 97 -7.13 -2.85 11.01
C ARG A 97 -6.11 -3.98 11.00
N LEU A 98 -6.55 -5.21 10.73
CA LEU A 98 -5.67 -6.39 10.61
C LEU A 98 -4.70 -6.25 9.44
N ALA A 99 -5.11 -5.67 8.31
CA ALA A 99 -4.23 -5.39 7.19
C ALA A 99 -3.12 -4.38 7.55
N ALA A 100 -3.45 -3.34 8.34
CA ALA A 100 -2.46 -2.39 8.86
C ALA A 100 -1.52 -3.04 9.89
N GLU A 101 -2.05 -3.82 10.84
CA GLU A 101 -1.26 -4.56 11.83
C GLU A 101 -0.28 -5.54 11.15
N PHE A 102 -0.76 -6.32 10.18
CA PHE A 102 0.07 -7.23 9.39
C PHE A 102 1.19 -6.48 8.67
N ALA A 103 0.87 -5.36 8.01
CA ALA A 103 1.86 -4.56 7.28
C ALA A 103 2.95 -4.01 8.19
N GLU A 104 2.58 -3.53 9.39
CA GLU A 104 3.56 -3.05 10.35
C GLU A 104 4.47 -4.16 10.86
N ARG A 105 3.90 -5.29 11.34
CA ARG A 105 4.74 -6.42 11.81
C ARG A 105 5.62 -6.95 10.69
N PHE A 106 5.09 -7.10 9.47
CA PHE A 106 5.89 -7.52 8.31
C PHE A 106 7.09 -6.61 8.06
N ALA A 107 6.92 -5.29 8.21
CA ALA A 107 7.97 -4.31 7.94
C ALA A 107 9.03 -4.23 9.04
N ILE A 108 8.64 -4.27 10.32
CA ILE A 108 9.55 -3.93 11.43
C ILE A 108 9.64 -4.97 12.55
N ASP A 109 8.79 -6.00 12.56
CA ASP A 109 8.75 -7.00 13.63
C ASP A 109 8.22 -8.37 13.15
N HIS A 110 8.77 -8.87 12.04
CA HIS A 110 8.24 -10.05 11.34
C HIS A 110 8.36 -11.34 12.15
N LEU A 111 9.25 -11.38 13.15
CA LEU A 111 9.39 -12.52 14.06
C LEU A 111 8.31 -12.55 15.14
N ALA A 112 7.66 -11.41 15.43
CA ALA A 112 6.56 -11.32 16.39
C ALA A 112 5.18 -11.57 15.76
N MET A 113 5.12 -12.08 14.53
CA MET A 113 3.87 -12.52 13.90
C MET A 113 3.48 -13.89 14.47
N ASP A 114 2.91 -13.86 15.68
CA ASP A 114 2.58 -15.00 16.52
C ASP A 114 1.25 -15.69 16.14
N ASP A 115 0.99 -16.83 16.77
CA ASP A 115 -0.21 -17.65 16.54
C ASP A 115 -1.51 -16.88 16.80
N ASP A 116 -1.50 -15.89 17.71
CA ASP A 116 -2.65 -15.03 17.97
C ASP A 116 -2.98 -14.15 16.74
N LEU A 117 -1.98 -13.48 16.16
CA LEU A 117 -2.19 -12.70 14.93
C LEU A 117 -2.70 -13.59 13.80
N TRP A 118 -2.10 -14.76 13.60
CA TRP A 118 -2.51 -15.67 12.52
C TRP A 118 -3.92 -16.21 12.72
N THR A 119 -4.31 -16.53 13.96
CA THR A 119 -5.70 -16.90 14.29
C THR A 119 -6.68 -15.81 13.87
N ARG A 120 -6.44 -14.56 14.30
CA ARG A 120 -7.29 -13.41 13.96
C ARG A 120 -7.37 -13.16 12.45
N LEU A 121 -6.25 -13.33 11.73
CA LEU A 121 -6.23 -13.20 10.26
C LEU A 121 -7.06 -14.30 9.59
N HIS A 122 -6.95 -15.56 10.00
CA HIS A 122 -7.73 -16.66 9.42
C HIS A 122 -9.23 -16.56 9.70
N GLU A 123 -9.63 -16.00 10.84
CA GLU A 123 -11.05 -15.77 11.14
C GLU A 123 -11.65 -14.64 10.30
N ALA A 124 -10.83 -13.64 9.95
CA ALA A 124 -11.28 -12.45 9.24
C ALA A 124 -11.22 -12.58 7.70
N TYR A 125 -10.35 -13.43 7.16
CA TYR A 125 -10.05 -13.58 5.71
C TYR A 125 -10.41 -14.94 5.14
#